data_AF-A0A529PAJ4-F1
#
_entry.id   AF-A0A529PAJ4-F1
#
_cell.length_a   1.000
_cell.length_b   1.000
_cell.length_c   1.000
_cell.angle_alpha   90.00
_cell.angle_beta   90.00
_cell.angle_gamma   90.00
#
_symmetry.space_group_name_H-M   'P 1'
#
loop_
_entity.id
_entity.type
_entity.pdbx_description
1 polymer ?
#
loop_
_entity_poly.entity_id
_entity_poly.type
_entity_poly.pdbx_seq_one_letter_code
_entity_poly.pdbx_strand_id
1 'polypeptide(L)'
;MLTRPPTVPTNPLDRLTGAGLAWGEGTYARFAAPIGAIALALYILLTAATAWIMPDANWDMLPYLAVAEEGTYPDPQALHDYAYSTVKAGVSAADYKTLTDDGGGFRSHMAENAADFHSLLGMYRIKFLYAEILSGLSHVVSPVEAMRLVSVVSVLLFGVITLIWLRSEGALALAPIVGAGLIMADFGDAARASTPDLLCAALFLGGLFAYVRRREAATAILLFLAFMARPDNIVFLAIFAMLLIAYRQKAWGALAGFAASFIAYFAISHWAQHPGWWPHLWFSTIEQHYNMDGFEPPFSLAAYLRAFAVSLLRAVTMNSWVGVSVLALAGWFALGRAGFRLDRRAGILLAALVL
;
A
#
# COMPACT_ATOMS: atom_id res chain seq x y z
N MET A 1 -7.94 11.89 -32.36
CA MET A 1 -8.13 12.33 -33.76
C MET A 1 -7.47 13.70 -33.89
N LEU A 2 -6.28 13.75 -34.49
CA LEU A 2 -5.58 14.98 -34.85
C LEU A 2 -5.16 14.81 -36.31
N THR A 3 -5.56 15.71 -37.20
CA THR A 3 -5.15 15.67 -38.61
C THR A 3 -4.44 16.97 -38.98
N ARG A 4 -3.20 16.82 -39.45
CA ARG A 4 -2.48 17.84 -40.22
C ARG A 4 -2.99 17.85 -41.66
N PRO A 5 -2.90 18.98 -42.39
CA PRO A 5 -3.19 19.01 -43.82
C PRO A 5 -2.21 18.07 -44.56
N PRO A 6 -2.66 17.36 -45.62
CA PRO A 6 -1.80 16.42 -46.32
C PRO A 6 -0.74 17.19 -47.13
N THR A 7 0.50 17.14 -46.68
CA THR A 7 1.67 17.44 -47.52
C THR A 7 1.92 16.22 -48.42
N VAL A 8 1.68 16.38 -49.73
CA VAL A 8 1.93 15.32 -50.72
C VAL A 8 3.45 15.11 -50.84
N PRO A 9 3.99 13.91 -50.54
CA PRO A 9 5.43 13.66 -50.63
C PRO A 9 5.87 13.60 -52.11
N THR A 10 6.79 14.47 -52.50
CA THR A 10 7.26 14.62 -53.88
C THR A 10 8.36 13.63 -54.27
N ASN A 11 9.07 13.02 -53.31
CA ASN A 11 10.17 12.08 -53.55
C ASN A 11 9.77 10.60 -53.30
N PRO A 12 10.14 9.63 -54.16
CA PRO A 12 9.95 8.19 -53.90
C PRO A 12 10.54 7.69 -52.59
N LEU A 13 11.65 8.28 -52.10
CA LEU A 13 12.19 7.97 -50.77
C LEU A 13 11.21 8.38 -49.66
N ASP A 14 10.57 9.56 -49.77
CA ASP A 14 9.58 10.04 -48.80
C ASP A 14 8.32 9.17 -48.76
N ARG A 15 7.95 8.55 -49.89
CA ARG A 15 6.83 7.61 -49.97
C ARG A 15 7.17 6.26 -49.35
N LEU A 16 8.40 5.78 -49.52
CA LEU A 16 8.87 4.54 -48.89
C LEU A 16 9.04 4.72 -47.37
N THR A 17 9.59 5.85 -46.92
CA THR A 17 9.63 6.17 -45.49
C THR A 17 8.24 6.42 -44.93
N GLY A 18 7.36 7.10 -45.65
CA GLY A 18 5.97 7.31 -45.24
C GLY A 18 5.17 6.01 -45.14
N ALA A 19 5.31 5.10 -46.10
CA ALA A 19 4.67 3.78 -46.06
C ALA A 19 5.30 2.87 -44.99
N GLY A 20 6.63 2.94 -44.80
CA GLY A 20 7.34 2.22 -43.74
C GLY A 20 6.94 2.70 -42.34
N LEU A 21 6.82 4.01 -42.15
CA LEU A 21 6.33 4.63 -40.91
C LEU A 21 4.85 4.31 -40.67
N ALA A 22 3.98 4.40 -41.68
CA ALA A 22 2.56 4.07 -41.54
C ALA A 22 2.34 2.57 -41.26
N TRP A 23 3.14 1.69 -41.87
CA TRP A 23 3.13 0.25 -41.58
C TRP A 23 3.67 -0.03 -40.18
N GLY A 24 4.74 0.63 -39.78
CA GLY A 24 5.30 0.56 -38.42
C GLY A 24 4.33 1.07 -37.36
N GLU A 25 3.66 2.20 -37.60
CA GLU A 25 2.62 2.79 -36.74
C GLU A 25 1.39 1.88 -36.65
N GLY A 26 0.91 1.33 -37.76
CA GLY A 26 -0.22 0.40 -37.77
C GLY A 26 0.08 -0.92 -37.07
N THR A 27 1.32 -1.41 -37.20
CA THR A 27 1.79 -2.63 -36.53
C THR A 27 2.01 -2.39 -35.04
N TYR A 28 2.65 -1.27 -34.68
CA TYR A 28 2.84 -0.85 -33.29
C TYR A 28 1.49 -0.63 -32.60
N ALA A 29 0.54 0.08 -33.21
CA ALA A 29 -0.79 0.28 -32.64
C ALA A 29 -1.53 -1.04 -32.38
N ARG A 30 -1.33 -2.06 -33.22
CA ARG A 30 -1.91 -3.40 -33.04
C ARG A 30 -1.29 -4.17 -31.88
N PHE A 31 0.02 -4.05 -31.67
CA PHE A 31 0.75 -4.81 -30.65
C PHE A 31 1.02 -4.05 -29.35
N ALA A 32 0.84 -2.73 -29.30
CA ALA A 32 1.17 -1.90 -28.14
C ALA A 32 0.40 -2.33 -26.88
N ALA A 33 -0.90 -2.63 -27.00
CA ALA A 33 -1.70 -3.10 -25.87
C ALA A 33 -1.25 -4.48 -25.34
N PRO A 34 -1.09 -5.53 -26.19
CA PRO A 34 -0.50 -6.79 -25.77
C PRO A 34 0.91 -6.65 -25.15
N ILE A 35 1.80 -5.86 -25.78
CA ILE A 35 3.16 -5.62 -25.28
C ILE A 35 3.10 -4.97 -23.91
N GLY A 36 2.29 -3.93 -23.73
CA GLY A 36 2.12 -3.26 -22.44
C GLY A 36 1.60 -4.20 -21.36
N ALA A 37 0.58 -5.00 -21.68
CA ALA A 37 0.05 -6.00 -20.76
C ALA A 37 1.09 -7.03 -20.34
N ILE A 38 1.86 -7.57 -21.29
CA ILE A 38 2.93 -8.54 -21.03
C ILE A 38 4.03 -7.91 -20.18
N ALA A 39 4.46 -6.68 -20.50
CA ALA A 39 5.51 -6.00 -19.76
C ALA A 39 5.13 -5.78 -18.29
N LEU A 40 3.91 -5.29 -18.02
CA LEU A 40 3.43 -5.10 -16.66
C LEU A 40 3.21 -6.43 -15.95
N ALA A 41 2.64 -7.44 -16.62
CA ALA A 41 2.47 -8.77 -16.04
C ALA A 41 3.82 -9.38 -15.64
N LEU A 42 4.84 -9.28 -16.51
CA LEU A 42 6.19 -9.76 -16.22
C LEU A 42 6.80 -9.03 -15.02
N TYR A 43 6.68 -7.70 -14.96
CA TYR A 43 7.13 -6.92 -13.80
C TYR A 43 6.47 -7.38 -12.49
N ILE A 44 5.15 -7.57 -12.50
CA ILE A 44 4.39 -8.04 -11.32
C ILE A 44 4.82 -9.45 -10.94
N LEU A 45 5.00 -10.36 -11.90
CA LEU A 45 5.44 -11.74 -11.64
C LEU A 45 6.86 -11.79 -11.08
N LEU A 46 7.78 -10.97 -11.61
CA LEU A 46 9.14 -10.85 -11.08
C LEU A 46 9.13 -10.25 -9.67
N THR A 47 8.27 -9.27 -9.40
CA THR A 47 8.10 -8.68 -8.06
C THR A 47 7.54 -9.71 -7.08
N ALA A 48 6.54 -10.50 -7.47
CA ALA A 48 6.02 -11.59 -6.66
C ALA A 48 7.09 -12.68 -6.42
N ALA A 49 7.88 -13.02 -7.44
CA ALA A 49 8.95 -14.00 -7.30
C ALA A 49 10.06 -13.50 -6.36
N THR A 50 10.44 -12.23 -6.44
CA THR A 50 11.43 -11.62 -5.53
C THR A 50 10.92 -11.53 -4.11
N ALA A 51 9.65 -11.19 -3.88
CA ALA A 51 9.03 -11.24 -2.55
C ALA A 51 9.07 -12.65 -1.92
N TRP A 52 9.04 -13.70 -2.73
CA TRP A 52 9.12 -15.09 -2.26
C TRP A 52 10.57 -15.56 -2.05
N ILE A 53 11.45 -15.30 -3.02
CA ILE A 53 12.82 -15.85 -3.08
C ILE A 53 13.80 -14.98 -2.26
N MET A 54 13.57 -13.67 -2.21
CA MET A 54 14.42 -12.69 -1.55
C MET A 54 13.60 -11.80 -0.60
N PRO A 55 12.87 -12.36 0.38
CA PRO A 55 12.08 -11.57 1.33
C PRO A 55 12.99 -10.75 2.24
N ASP A 56 12.50 -9.59 2.69
CA ASP A 56 13.21 -8.74 3.64
C ASP A 56 12.74 -9.03 5.05
N ALA A 57 13.67 -9.56 5.86
CA ALA A 57 13.48 -9.72 7.28
C ALA A 57 13.37 -8.34 7.93
N ASN A 58 12.21 -8.05 8.50
CA ASN A 58 11.91 -6.77 9.12
C ASN A 58 11.38 -6.99 10.54
N TRP A 59 11.51 -5.96 11.37
CA TRP A 59 11.21 -6.07 12.80
C TRP A 59 9.73 -6.36 13.06
N ASP A 60 8.84 -5.86 12.20
CA ASP A 60 7.39 -6.03 12.35
C ASP A 60 6.94 -7.49 12.23
N MET A 61 7.78 -8.39 11.69
CA MET A 61 7.51 -9.83 11.71
C MET A 61 7.25 -10.36 13.12
N LEU A 62 8.00 -9.90 14.10
CA LEU A 62 7.89 -10.35 15.49
C LEU A 62 6.50 -10.05 16.07
N PRO A 63 6.05 -8.78 16.15
CA PRO A 63 4.73 -8.48 16.71
C PRO A 63 3.57 -8.97 15.84
N TYR A 64 3.67 -9.04 14.51
CA TYR A 64 2.59 -9.61 13.70
C TYR A 64 2.41 -11.12 13.92
N LEU A 65 3.50 -11.87 14.06
CA LEU A 65 3.42 -13.30 14.37
C LEU A 65 2.92 -13.54 15.80
N ALA A 66 3.32 -12.70 16.76
CA ALA A 66 2.77 -12.74 18.11
C ALA A 66 1.24 -12.51 18.07
N VAL A 67 0.78 -11.40 17.47
CA VAL A 67 -0.66 -11.08 17.36
C VAL A 67 -1.46 -12.21 16.70
N ALA A 68 -0.92 -12.86 15.67
CA ALA A 68 -1.60 -13.94 14.96
C ALA A 68 -1.85 -15.20 15.83
N GLU A 69 -1.13 -15.37 16.94
CA GLU A 69 -1.15 -16.57 17.78
C GLU A 69 -1.47 -16.28 19.26
N GLU A 70 -1.96 -15.08 19.57
CA GLU A 70 -2.40 -14.70 20.94
C GLU A 70 -3.51 -15.62 21.48
N GLY A 71 -4.35 -16.15 20.59
CA GLY A 71 -5.38 -17.13 20.97
C GLY A 71 -4.80 -18.47 21.43
N THR A 72 -3.59 -18.82 20.97
CA THR A 72 -2.90 -20.08 21.28
C THR A 72 -1.99 -19.92 22.51
N TYR A 73 -1.30 -18.77 22.63
CA TYR A 73 -0.35 -18.48 23.70
C TYR A 73 -0.79 -17.24 24.51
N PRO A 74 -1.61 -17.41 25.57
CA PRO A 74 -2.11 -16.29 26.35
C PRO A 74 -1.11 -15.71 27.36
N ASP A 75 -0.03 -16.43 27.66
CA ASP A 75 1.03 -15.95 28.54
C ASP A 75 2.04 -15.09 27.75
N PRO A 76 2.36 -13.85 28.19
CA PRO A 76 3.28 -12.97 27.48
C PRO A 76 4.66 -13.57 27.21
N GLN A 77 5.21 -14.38 28.14
CA GLN A 77 6.51 -15.01 27.95
C GLN A 77 6.42 -16.12 26.90
N ALA A 78 5.41 -16.99 27.00
CA ALA A 78 5.20 -18.05 26.01
C ALA A 78 4.99 -17.49 24.59
N LEU A 79 4.24 -16.39 24.47
CA LEU A 79 3.99 -15.71 23.20
C LEU A 79 5.26 -15.08 22.62
N HIS A 80 6.06 -14.44 23.48
CA HIS A 80 7.36 -13.89 23.11
C HIS A 80 8.31 -14.99 22.62
N ASP A 81 8.47 -16.06 23.39
CA ASP A 81 9.31 -17.20 23.04
C ASP A 81 8.85 -17.81 21.69
N TYR A 82 7.55 -17.93 21.47
CA TYR A 82 6.97 -18.39 20.21
C TYR A 82 7.37 -17.47 19.05
N ALA A 83 7.14 -16.16 19.16
CA ALA A 83 7.40 -15.22 18.08
C ALA A 83 8.89 -15.18 17.71
N TYR A 84 9.77 -15.06 18.71
CA TYR A 84 11.20 -15.00 18.51
C TYR A 84 11.79 -16.31 17.99
N SER A 85 11.36 -17.46 18.52
CA SER A 85 11.83 -18.77 18.02
C SER A 85 11.34 -19.07 16.60
N THR A 86 10.12 -18.67 16.27
CA THR A 86 9.54 -18.82 14.93
C THR A 86 10.29 -17.98 13.90
N VAL A 87 10.55 -16.69 14.20
CA VAL A 87 11.34 -15.84 13.31
C VAL A 87 12.76 -16.39 13.17
N LYS A 88 13.40 -16.80 14.28
CA LYS A 88 14.75 -17.41 14.27
C LYS A 88 14.84 -18.63 13.36
N ALA A 89 13.80 -19.46 13.34
CA ALA A 89 13.75 -20.65 12.48
C ALA A 89 13.48 -20.30 11.00
N GLY A 90 12.80 -19.19 10.73
CA GLY A 90 12.36 -18.82 9.38
C GLY A 90 13.26 -17.84 8.60
N VAL A 91 14.24 -17.21 9.25
CA VAL A 91 15.17 -16.25 8.63
C VAL A 91 16.63 -16.65 8.80
N SER A 92 17.55 -15.98 8.08
CA SER A 92 18.98 -16.27 8.22
C SER A 92 19.50 -15.83 9.59
N ALA A 93 20.60 -16.42 10.07
CA ALA A 93 21.20 -16.03 11.35
C ALA A 93 21.64 -14.55 11.38
N ALA A 94 22.10 -14.01 10.24
CA ALA A 94 22.47 -12.60 10.11
C ALA A 94 21.26 -11.67 10.19
N ASP A 95 20.16 -12.05 9.54
CA ASP A 95 18.91 -11.30 9.60
C ASP A 95 18.34 -11.33 11.02
N TYR A 96 18.25 -12.52 11.63
CA TYR A 96 17.77 -12.66 12.99
C TYR A 96 18.57 -11.79 13.96
N LYS A 97 19.90 -11.80 13.85
CA LYS A 97 20.76 -10.92 14.64
C LYS A 97 20.41 -9.45 14.44
N THR A 98 20.21 -9.00 13.20
CA THR A 98 19.83 -7.61 12.91
C THR A 98 18.47 -7.24 13.52
N LEU A 99 17.56 -8.21 13.62
CA LEU A 99 16.24 -8.01 14.23
C LEU A 99 16.24 -7.97 15.75
N THR A 100 17.25 -8.56 16.41
CA THR A 100 17.27 -8.72 17.88
C THR A 100 18.45 -8.07 18.58
N ASP A 101 19.47 -7.64 17.86
CA ASP A 101 20.70 -7.05 18.41
C ASP A 101 21.04 -5.75 17.69
N ASP A 102 20.69 -4.63 18.32
CA ASP A 102 21.07 -3.27 17.94
C ASP A 102 22.10 -2.65 18.91
N GLY A 103 22.86 -3.50 19.60
CA GLY A 103 23.93 -3.06 20.52
C GLY A 103 23.42 -2.61 21.90
N GLY A 104 22.34 -3.21 22.40
CA GLY A 104 21.71 -2.83 23.68
C GLY A 104 20.64 -1.74 23.54
N GLY A 105 20.13 -1.52 22.32
CA GLY A 105 19.07 -0.56 22.03
C GLY A 105 17.68 -1.16 22.20
N PHE A 106 16.74 -0.65 21.41
CA PHE A 106 15.34 -1.04 21.46
C PHE A 106 15.14 -2.52 21.11
N ARG A 107 15.81 -3.02 20.08
CA ARG A 107 15.63 -4.40 19.62
C ARG A 107 16.21 -5.40 20.62
N SER A 108 17.37 -5.10 21.18
CA SER A 108 17.97 -5.89 22.26
C SER A 108 17.06 -5.96 23.47
N HIS A 109 16.51 -4.81 23.91
CA HIS A 109 15.58 -4.78 25.04
C HIS A 109 14.31 -5.62 24.80
N MET A 110 13.69 -5.48 23.62
CA MET A 110 12.49 -6.26 23.29
C MET A 110 12.77 -7.76 23.18
N ALA A 111 13.99 -8.14 22.77
CA ALA A 111 14.39 -9.55 22.73
C ALA A 111 14.58 -10.16 24.12
N GLU A 112 14.83 -9.35 25.14
CA GLU A 112 15.08 -9.79 26.52
C GLU A 112 13.85 -9.64 27.44
N ASN A 113 12.95 -8.71 27.13
CA ASN A 113 11.80 -8.37 27.97
C ASN A 113 10.46 -8.64 27.29
N ALA A 114 9.85 -9.77 27.63
CA ALA A 114 8.57 -10.20 27.08
C ALA A 114 7.39 -9.29 27.46
N ALA A 115 7.39 -8.70 28.67
CA ALA A 115 6.31 -7.82 29.12
C ALA A 115 6.27 -6.52 28.32
N ASP A 116 7.44 -5.91 28.11
CA ASP A 116 7.54 -4.68 27.32
C ASP A 116 7.24 -4.93 25.84
N PHE A 117 7.70 -6.07 25.29
CA PHE A 117 7.30 -6.50 23.95
C PHE A 117 5.77 -6.66 23.82
N HIS A 118 5.14 -7.31 24.81
CA HIS A 118 3.69 -7.51 24.83
C HIS A 118 2.92 -6.19 24.87
N SER A 119 3.41 -5.17 25.59
CA SER A 119 2.80 -3.83 25.63
C SER A 119 2.68 -3.16 24.25
N LEU A 120 3.56 -3.51 23.30
CA LEU A 120 3.54 -2.96 21.93
C LEU A 120 2.46 -3.57 21.05
N LEU A 121 1.95 -4.77 21.39
CA LEU A 121 1.09 -5.55 20.50
C LEU A 121 -0.23 -4.85 20.18
N GLY A 122 -0.72 -3.96 21.04
CA GLY A 122 -1.91 -3.14 20.74
C GLY A 122 -1.78 -2.28 19.48
N MET A 123 -0.56 -1.86 19.13
CA MET A 123 -0.28 -1.11 17.89
C MET A 123 -0.33 -2.00 16.64
N TYR A 124 -0.18 -3.32 16.77
CA TYR A 124 -0.18 -4.29 15.68
C TYR A 124 -1.55 -4.99 15.55
N ARG A 125 -2.18 -5.29 16.69
CA ARG A 125 -3.51 -5.92 16.80
C ARG A 125 -4.62 -5.16 16.08
N ILE A 126 -4.47 -3.84 15.97
CA ILE A 126 -5.42 -3.00 15.21
C ILE A 126 -5.45 -3.33 13.70
N LYS A 127 -4.42 -3.96 13.12
CA LYS A 127 -4.40 -4.46 11.73
C LYS A 127 -5.13 -5.81 11.62
N PHE A 128 -6.38 -5.81 12.07
CA PHE A 128 -7.18 -7.01 12.33
C PHE A 128 -7.21 -7.99 11.16
N LEU A 129 -7.56 -7.54 9.94
CA LEU A 129 -7.68 -8.45 8.79
C LEU A 129 -6.35 -9.14 8.47
N TYR A 130 -5.24 -8.44 8.62
CA TYR A 130 -3.93 -9.01 8.36
C TYR A 130 -3.56 -10.08 9.39
N ALA A 131 -3.77 -9.79 10.68
CA ALA A 131 -3.55 -10.74 11.76
C ALA A 131 -4.40 -12.02 11.60
N GLU A 132 -5.68 -11.88 11.29
CA GLU A 132 -6.60 -13.02 11.08
C GLU A 132 -6.20 -13.88 9.87
N ILE A 133 -5.75 -13.25 8.78
CA ILE A 133 -5.25 -14.00 7.62
C ILE A 133 -3.98 -14.79 7.99
N LEU A 134 -3.06 -14.18 8.74
CA LEU A 134 -1.85 -14.88 9.19
C LEU A 134 -2.18 -16.06 10.11
N SER A 135 -3.07 -15.84 11.09
CA SER A 135 -3.55 -16.87 12.01
C SER A 135 -4.20 -18.04 11.25
N GLY A 136 -5.07 -17.76 10.28
CA GLY A 136 -5.69 -18.80 9.46
C GLY A 136 -4.69 -19.58 8.59
N LEU A 137 -3.65 -18.91 8.08
CA LEU A 137 -2.64 -19.53 7.21
C LEU A 137 -1.58 -20.32 7.99
N SER A 138 -1.33 -20.00 9.26
CA SER A 138 -0.34 -20.71 10.10
C SER A 138 -0.70 -22.19 10.31
N HIS A 139 -1.96 -22.57 10.10
CA HIS A 139 -2.42 -23.96 10.11
C HIS A 139 -2.04 -24.77 8.86
N VAL A 140 -1.59 -24.11 7.78
CA VAL A 140 -1.34 -24.75 6.47
C VAL A 140 0.14 -24.65 6.09
N VAL A 141 0.78 -23.53 6.39
CA VAL A 141 2.19 -23.26 6.09
C VAL A 141 2.89 -22.74 7.34
N SER A 142 4.22 -22.70 7.35
CA SER A 142 4.92 -22.09 8.49
C SER A 142 4.53 -20.62 8.64
N PRO A 143 4.52 -20.04 9.86
CA PRO A 143 4.03 -18.68 10.07
C PRO A 143 4.80 -17.62 9.27
N VAL A 144 6.12 -17.79 9.10
CA VAL A 144 6.95 -16.91 8.27
C VAL A 144 6.60 -17.06 6.78
N GLU A 145 6.31 -18.28 6.31
CA GLU A 145 5.82 -18.48 4.94
C GLU A 145 4.43 -17.91 4.72
N ALA A 146 3.55 -17.92 5.74
CA ALA A 146 2.24 -17.26 5.66
C ALA A 146 2.41 -15.76 5.37
N MET A 147 3.32 -15.08 6.07
CA MET A 147 3.62 -13.66 5.80
C MET A 147 4.12 -13.42 4.37
N ARG A 148 5.00 -14.29 3.85
CA ARG A 148 5.48 -14.22 2.47
C ARG A 148 4.35 -14.45 1.47
N LEU A 149 3.51 -15.44 1.72
CA LEU A 149 2.38 -15.79 0.86
C LEU A 149 1.38 -14.63 0.77
N VAL A 150 1.05 -13.98 1.89
CA VAL A 150 0.17 -12.80 1.88
C VAL A 150 0.77 -11.68 1.04
N SER A 151 2.08 -11.42 1.15
CA SER A 151 2.73 -10.41 0.31
C SER A 151 2.65 -10.77 -1.19
N VAL A 152 3.00 -12.01 -1.55
CA VAL A 152 2.93 -12.50 -2.94
C VAL A 152 1.52 -12.39 -3.51
N VAL A 153 0.52 -12.86 -2.78
CA VAL A 153 -0.89 -12.78 -3.20
C VAL A 153 -1.31 -11.33 -3.37
N SER A 154 -0.86 -10.43 -2.49
CA SER A 154 -1.18 -9.01 -2.57
C SER A 154 -0.56 -8.35 -3.81
N VAL A 155 0.69 -8.66 -4.15
CA VAL A 155 1.35 -8.21 -5.39
C VAL A 155 0.57 -8.67 -6.62
N LEU A 156 0.23 -9.96 -6.68
CA LEU A 156 -0.50 -10.53 -7.80
C LEU A 156 -1.89 -9.90 -7.94
N LEU A 157 -2.61 -9.75 -6.83
CA LEU A 157 -3.93 -9.13 -6.79
C LEU A 157 -3.87 -7.67 -7.27
N PHE A 158 -2.90 -6.89 -6.77
CA PHE A 158 -2.67 -5.51 -7.20
C PHE A 158 -2.42 -5.42 -8.71
N GLY A 159 -1.53 -6.28 -9.23
CA GLY A 159 -1.19 -6.31 -10.66
C GLY A 159 -2.38 -6.71 -11.54
N VAL A 160 -3.16 -7.72 -11.14
CA VAL A 160 -4.37 -8.14 -11.86
C VAL A 160 -5.41 -7.02 -11.90
N ILE A 161 -5.69 -6.38 -10.76
CA ILE A 161 -6.62 -5.24 -10.71
C ILE A 161 -6.14 -4.11 -11.62
N THR A 162 -4.83 -3.79 -11.58
CA THR A 162 -4.23 -2.76 -12.44
C THR A 162 -4.41 -3.08 -13.93
N LEU A 163 -4.14 -4.31 -14.34
CA LEU A 163 -4.31 -4.75 -15.73
C LEU A 163 -5.78 -4.72 -16.16
N ILE A 164 -6.72 -5.14 -15.30
CA ILE A 164 -8.15 -5.08 -15.57
C ILE A 164 -8.60 -3.63 -15.73
N TRP A 165 -8.13 -2.73 -14.87
CA TRP A 165 -8.44 -1.31 -14.94
C TRP A 165 -7.89 -0.68 -16.22
N LEU A 166 -6.61 -0.88 -16.53
CA LEU A 166 -6.03 -0.39 -17.79
C LEU A 166 -6.77 -0.92 -19.02
N ARG A 167 -7.19 -2.19 -19.00
CA ARG A 167 -8.00 -2.79 -20.06
C ARG A 167 -9.37 -2.13 -20.18
N SER A 168 -10.04 -1.82 -19.07
CA SER A 168 -11.38 -1.21 -19.10
C SER A 168 -11.36 0.20 -19.69
N GLU A 169 -10.23 0.90 -19.56
CA GLU A 169 -10.02 2.25 -20.12
C GLU A 169 -9.37 2.23 -21.51
N GLY A 170 -9.10 1.04 -22.10
CA GLY A 170 -8.40 0.94 -23.38
C GLY A 170 -6.95 1.43 -23.34
N ALA A 171 -6.36 1.49 -22.15
CA ALA A 171 -5.07 2.12 -21.86
C ALA A 171 -3.92 1.10 -21.65
N LEU A 172 -4.09 -0.16 -22.06
CA LEU A 172 -3.07 -1.21 -21.87
C LEU A 172 -1.72 -0.87 -22.50
N ALA A 173 -1.69 -0.09 -23.58
CA ALA A 173 -0.45 0.39 -24.18
C ALA A 173 0.38 1.27 -23.21
N LEU A 174 -0.25 1.88 -22.20
CA LEU A 174 0.40 2.71 -21.19
C LEU A 174 0.85 1.92 -19.95
N ALA A 175 0.60 0.60 -19.91
CA ALA A 175 1.00 -0.24 -18.79
C ALA A 175 2.50 -0.19 -18.43
N PRO A 176 3.45 -0.01 -19.38
CA PRO A 176 4.86 0.20 -19.03
C PRO A 176 5.11 1.47 -18.23
N ILE A 177 4.33 2.53 -18.45
CA ILE A 177 4.42 3.78 -17.67
C ILE A 177 3.95 3.52 -16.24
N VAL A 178 2.88 2.72 -16.06
CA VAL A 178 2.45 2.29 -14.72
C VAL A 178 3.54 1.47 -14.05
N GLY A 179 4.16 0.52 -14.75
CA GLY A 179 5.30 -0.24 -14.24
C GLY A 179 6.47 0.65 -13.80
N ALA A 180 6.83 1.66 -14.60
CA ALA A 180 7.84 2.64 -14.23
C ALA A 180 7.44 3.43 -12.98
N GLY A 181 6.17 3.84 -12.86
CA GLY A 181 5.65 4.49 -11.66
C GLY A 181 5.73 3.61 -10.42
N LEU A 182 5.46 2.31 -10.54
CA LEU A 182 5.59 1.35 -9.44
C LEU A 182 7.05 1.15 -9.02
N ILE A 183 7.98 1.10 -9.98
CA ILE A 183 9.42 1.06 -9.69
C ILE A 183 9.82 2.32 -8.94
N MET A 184 9.40 3.49 -9.42
CA MET A 184 9.68 4.76 -8.76
C MET A 184 9.06 4.87 -7.37
N ALA A 185 7.95 4.18 -7.11
CA ALA A 185 7.27 4.16 -5.81
C ALA A 185 7.79 3.07 -4.85
N ASP A 186 8.93 2.45 -5.17
CA ASP A 186 9.57 1.40 -4.37
C ASP A 186 8.66 0.19 -4.10
N PHE A 187 7.78 -0.12 -5.06
CA PHE A 187 6.80 -1.22 -4.95
C PHE A 187 7.48 -2.58 -4.73
N GLY A 188 8.70 -2.77 -5.26
CA GLY A 188 9.49 -3.98 -5.07
C GLY A 188 9.95 -4.19 -3.62
N ASP A 189 10.41 -3.13 -2.96
CA ASP A 189 10.85 -3.20 -1.56
C ASP A 189 9.65 -3.38 -0.63
N ALA A 190 8.54 -2.69 -0.91
CA ALA A 190 7.28 -2.91 -0.22
C ALA A 190 6.79 -4.38 -0.33
N ALA A 191 7.05 -5.03 -1.46
CA ALA A 191 6.71 -6.45 -1.65
C ALA A 191 7.58 -7.40 -0.83
N ARG A 192 8.82 -7.03 -0.55
CA ARG A 192 9.74 -7.86 0.24
C ARG A 192 9.55 -7.69 1.73
N ALA A 193 9.02 -6.55 2.19
CA ALA A 193 8.87 -6.20 3.60
C ALA A 193 7.77 -6.98 4.37
N SER A 194 7.00 -7.87 3.74
CA SER A 194 6.01 -8.72 4.43
C SER A 194 5.10 -7.99 5.45
N THR A 195 4.68 -6.76 5.15
CA THR A 195 3.77 -5.96 5.98
C THR A 195 2.34 -5.96 5.40
N PRO A 196 1.32 -5.48 6.14
CA PRO A 196 -0.05 -5.34 5.61
C PRO A 196 -0.19 -4.33 4.46
N ASP A 197 0.82 -3.52 4.15
CA ASP A 197 0.78 -2.39 3.23
C ASP A 197 0.28 -2.77 1.84
N LEU A 198 0.82 -3.85 1.27
CA LEU A 198 0.42 -4.30 -0.07
C LEU A 198 -0.97 -4.94 -0.11
N LEU A 199 -1.36 -5.67 0.93
CA LEU A 199 -2.72 -6.20 1.03
C LEU A 199 -3.72 -5.05 1.05
N CYS A 200 -3.44 -4.07 1.90
CA CYS A 200 -4.16 -2.80 1.96
C CYS A 200 -4.20 -2.12 0.58
N ALA A 201 -3.05 -1.95 -0.08
CA ALA A 201 -2.98 -1.28 -1.39
C ALA A 201 -3.79 -2.01 -2.47
N ALA A 202 -3.76 -3.34 -2.50
CA ALA A 202 -4.52 -4.14 -3.46
C ALA A 202 -6.05 -4.02 -3.24
N LEU A 203 -6.50 -4.16 -1.99
CA LEU A 203 -7.91 -4.00 -1.62
C LEU A 203 -8.39 -2.58 -1.91
N PHE A 204 -7.56 -1.59 -1.55
CA PHE A 204 -7.83 -0.19 -1.77
C PHE A 204 -7.95 0.13 -3.27
N LEU A 205 -6.99 -0.28 -4.09
CA LEU A 205 -7.03 -0.13 -5.55
C LEU A 205 -8.29 -0.78 -6.14
N GLY A 206 -8.65 -1.98 -5.68
CA GLY A 206 -9.88 -2.67 -6.08
C GLY A 206 -11.15 -1.87 -5.71
N GLY A 207 -11.19 -1.29 -4.52
CA GLY A 207 -12.29 -0.44 -4.06
C GLY A 207 -12.44 0.84 -4.88
N LEU A 208 -11.32 1.47 -5.22
CA LEU A 208 -11.28 2.65 -6.10
C LEU A 208 -11.71 2.31 -7.53
N PHE A 209 -11.24 1.18 -8.07
CA PHE A 209 -11.67 0.69 -9.37
C PHE A 209 -13.19 0.42 -9.38
N ALA A 210 -13.70 -0.29 -8.38
CA ALA A 210 -15.14 -0.52 -8.21
C ALA A 210 -15.94 0.79 -8.13
N TYR A 211 -15.40 1.80 -7.45
CA TYR A 211 -16.01 3.12 -7.33
C TYR A 211 -16.14 3.82 -8.69
N VAL A 212 -15.08 3.82 -9.50
CA VAL A 212 -15.10 4.37 -10.87
C VAL A 212 -16.12 3.62 -11.74
N ARG A 213 -16.19 2.30 -11.58
CA ARG A 213 -17.16 1.43 -12.27
C ARG A 213 -18.58 1.45 -11.68
N ARG A 214 -18.84 2.31 -10.68
CA ARG A 214 -20.14 2.47 -9.99
C ARG A 214 -20.68 1.18 -9.35
N ARG A 215 -19.79 0.31 -8.89
CA ARG A 215 -20.12 -0.94 -8.18
C ARG A 215 -20.16 -0.68 -6.68
N GLU A 216 -21.20 -0.01 -6.22
CA GLU A 216 -21.29 0.55 -4.86
C GLU A 216 -21.08 -0.50 -3.74
N ALA A 217 -21.64 -1.71 -3.86
CA ALA A 217 -21.43 -2.77 -2.88
C ALA A 217 -19.96 -3.22 -2.81
N ALA A 218 -19.34 -3.45 -3.97
CA ALA A 218 -17.92 -3.81 -4.04
C ALA A 218 -17.01 -2.69 -3.52
N THR A 219 -17.34 -1.43 -3.82
CA THR A 219 -16.65 -0.26 -3.25
C THR A 219 -16.70 -0.27 -1.73
N ALA A 220 -17.87 -0.44 -1.14
CA ALA A 220 -18.03 -0.44 0.32
C ALA A 220 -17.20 -1.56 0.96
N ILE A 221 -17.33 -2.78 0.45
CA ILE A 221 -16.63 -3.96 0.98
C ILE A 221 -15.12 -3.80 0.85
N LEU A 222 -14.61 -3.48 -0.33
CA LEU A 222 -13.16 -3.42 -0.56
C LEU A 222 -12.49 -2.27 0.19
N LEU A 223 -13.12 -1.09 0.28
CA LEU A 223 -12.59 0.02 1.08
C LEU A 223 -12.65 -0.27 2.58
N PHE A 224 -13.68 -0.96 3.05
CA PHE A 224 -13.75 -1.42 4.43
C PHE A 224 -12.68 -2.47 4.74
N LEU A 225 -12.48 -3.45 3.86
CA LEU A 225 -11.41 -4.46 4.02
C LEU A 225 -10.01 -3.82 3.96
N ALA A 226 -9.79 -2.82 3.10
CA ALA A 226 -8.53 -2.06 3.09
C ALA A 226 -8.28 -1.34 4.42
N PHE A 227 -9.34 -0.80 5.04
CA PHE A 227 -9.26 -0.25 6.40
C PHE A 227 -8.99 -1.33 7.47
N MET A 228 -9.62 -2.50 7.37
CA MET A 228 -9.34 -3.62 8.29
C MET A 228 -7.90 -4.14 8.17
N ALA A 229 -7.28 -4.07 6.99
CA ALA A 229 -5.88 -4.39 6.79
C ALA A 229 -4.95 -3.31 7.35
N ARG A 230 -5.29 -2.03 7.16
CA ARG A 230 -4.53 -0.89 7.66
C ARG A 230 -5.46 0.25 8.10
N PRO A 231 -5.68 0.43 9.42
CA PRO A 231 -6.62 1.42 9.94
C PRO A 231 -6.29 2.88 9.61
N ASP A 232 -5.02 3.19 9.34
CA ASP A 232 -4.57 4.54 8.95
C ASP A 232 -5.27 5.05 7.68
N ASN A 233 -5.78 4.15 6.83
CA ASN A 233 -6.57 4.49 5.65
C ASN A 233 -7.86 5.26 5.98
N ILE A 234 -8.31 5.26 7.24
CA ILE A 234 -9.46 6.06 7.66
C ILE A 234 -9.27 7.54 7.34
N VAL A 235 -8.03 8.05 7.35
CA VAL A 235 -7.71 9.44 7.00
C VAL A 235 -8.08 9.72 5.54
N PHE A 236 -7.62 8.87 4.61
CA PHE A 236 -8.02 8.96 3.21
C PHE A 236 -9.53 8.82 3.05
N LEU A 237 -10.15 7.82 3.70
CA LEU A 237 -11.60 7.59 3.56
C LEU A 237 -12.41 8.80 4.04
N ALA A 238 -11.95 9.48 5.09
CA ALA A 238 -12.57 10.71 5.58
C ALA A 238 -12.45 11.85 4.56
N ILE A 239 -11.25 12.11 4.03
CA ILE A 239 -11.02 13.12 2.98
C ILE A 239 -11.88 12.81 1.76
N PHE A 240 -11.88 11.57 1.31
CA PHE A 240 -12.64 11.12 0.15
C PHE A 240 -14.15 11.29 0.38
N ALA A 241 -14.68 10.89 1.55
CA ALA A 241 -16.08 11.10 1.90
C ALA A 241 -16.46 12.59 1.96
N MET A 242 -15.61 13.44 2.55
CA MET A 242 -15.82 14.88 2.59
C MET A 242 -15.89 15.48 1.19
N LEU A 243 -14.98 15.09 0.29
CA LEU A 243 -15.00 15.55 -1.10
C LEU A 243 -16.27 15.07 -1.84
N LEU A 244 -16.68 13.82 -1.65
CA LEU A 244 -17.92 13.30 -2.23
C LEU A 244 -19.14 14.12 -1.78
N ILE A 245 -19.22 14.47 -0.50
CA ILE A 245 -20.29 15.30 0.07
C ILE A 245 -20.22 16.73 -0.48
N ALA A 246 -19.05 17.37 -0.43
CA ALA A 246 -18.83 18.74 -0.90
C ALA A 246 -19.19 18.90 -2.38
N TYR A 247 -18.79 17.93 -3.20
CA TYR A 247 -19.14 17.88 -4.61
C TYR A 247 -20.48 17.19 -4.88
N ARG A 248 -21.32 16.89 -3.88
CA ARG A 248 -22.66 16.27 -4.06
C ARG A 248 -22.65 15.04 -4.98
N GLN A 249 -21.58 14.25 -4.96
CA GLN A 249 -21.40 13.08 -5.79
C GLN A 249 -22.09 11.89 -5.11
N LYS A 250 -23.14 11.36 -5.74
CA LYS A 250 -23.84 10.17 -5.24
C LYS A 250 -22.94 8.94 -5.41
N ALA A 251 -22.32 8.51 -4.31
CA ALA A 251 -21.43 7.35 -4.22
C ALA A 251 -21.63 6.66 -2.86
N TRP A 252 -22.81 6.07 -2.69
CA TRP A 252 -23.25 5.46 -1.43
C TRP A 252 -22.32 4.35 -0.95
N GLY A 253 -21.66 3.62 -1.86
CA GLY A 253 -20.69 2.60 -1.52
C GLY A 253 -19.48 3.15 -0.79
N ALA A 254 -18.90 4.25 -1.29
CA ALA A 254 -17.75 4.90 -0.64
C ALA A 254 -18.15 5.51 0.72
N LEU A 255 -19.32 6.13 0.81
CA LEU A 255 -19.84 6.69 2.06
C LEU A 255 -20.18 5.60 3.10
N ALA A 256 -20.77 4.48 2.66
CA ALA A 256 -21.05 3.34 3.52
C ALA A 256 -19.77 2.66 3.99
N GLY A 257 -18.78 2.50 3.11
CA GLY A 257 -17.45 2.01 3.46
C GLY A 257 -16.79 2.89 4.52
N PHE A 258 -16.79 4.21 4.33
CA PHE A 258 -16.29 5.16 5.34
C PHE A 258 -17.05 5.06 6.67
N ALA A 259 -18.37 5.05 6.64
CA ALA A 259 -19.18 4.96 7.87
C ALA A 259 -18.91 3.65 8.64
N ALA A 260 -18.84 2.52 7.92
CA ALA A 260 -18.49 1.23 8.52
C ALA A 260 -17.08 1.25 9.12
N SER A 261 -16.09 1.78 8.39
CA SER A 261 -14.72 1.92 8.88
C SER A 261 -14.63 2.82 10.11
N PHE A 262 -15.36 3.95 10.12
CA PHE A 262 -15.38 4.87 11.24
C PHE A 262 -15.97 4.25 12.51
N ILE A 263 -17.07 3.51 12.39
CA ILE A 263 -17.67 2.77 13.52
C ILE A 263 -16.71 1.68 14.00
N ALA A 264 -16.15 0.90 13.06
CA ALA A 264 -15.24 -0.19 13.39
C ALA A 264 -13.92 0.30 13.99
N TYR A 265 -13.46 1.51 13.66
CA TYR A 265 -12.27 2.12 14.25
C TYR A 265 -12.34 2.16 15.78
N PHE A 266 -13.46 2.62 16.35
CA PHE A 266 -13.61 2.69 17.80
C PHE A 266 -13.70 1.30 18.42
N ALA A 267 -14.45 0.39 17.79
CA ALA A 267 -14.60 -0.98 18.27
C ALA A 267 -13.26 -1.73 18.30
N ILE A 268 -12.51 -1.67 17.19
CA ILE A 268 -11.22 -2.35 17.05
C ILE A 268 -10.17 -1.67 17.90
N SER A 269 -10.10 -0.33 17.96
CA SER A 269 -9.11 0.35 18.80
C SER A 269 -9.28 0.01 20.28
N HIS A 270 -10.53 -0.08 20.74
CA HIS A 270 -10.82 -0.48 22.11
C HIS A 270 -10.49 -1.95 22.37
N TRP A 271 -10.97 -2.87 21.52
CA TRP A 271 -10.64 -4.30 21.61
C TRP A 271 -9.13 -4.55 21.53
N ALA A 272 -8.45 -3.82 20.66
CA ALA A 272 -7.01 -3.96 20.45
C ALA A 272 -6.17 -3.40 21.59
N GLN A 273 -6.78 -2.72 22.58
CA GLN A 273 -6.07 -1.97 23.62
C GLN A 273 -5.03 -1.00 23.02
N HIS A 274 -5.40 -0.35 21.92
CA HIS A 274 -4.50 0.57 21.23
C HIS A 274 -4.20 1.79 22.13
N PRO A 275 -2.93 2.21 22.30
CA PRO A 275 -2.55 3.27 23.24
C PRO A 275 -3.07 4.67 22.84
N GLY A 276 -3.59 4.79 21.63
CA GLY A 276 -4.13 6.03 21.07
C GLY A 276 -3.18 6.64 20.04
N TRP A 277 -3.67 7.60 19.28
CA TRP A 277 -2.91 8.17 18.16
C TRP A 277 -1.70 8.99 18.62
N TRP A 278 -1.79 9.67 19.77
CA TRP A 278 -0.72 10.55 20.25
C TRP A 278 0.47 9.77 20.84
N PRO A 279 0.29 8.78 21.74
CA PRO A 279 1.39 7.94 22.20
C PRO A 279 2.05 7.16 21.05
N HIS A 280 1.25 6.67 20.09
CA HIS A 280 1.76 5.99 18.91
C HIS A 280 2.62 6.95 18.03
N LEU A 281 2.13 8.17 17.74
CA LEU A 281 2.90 9.16 16.99
C LEU A 281 4.22 9.51 17.71
N TRP A 282 4.17 9.65 19.03
CA TRP A 282 5.34 9.91 19.87
C TRP A 282 6.36 8.79 19.74
N PHE A 283 5.93 7.55 19.94
CA PHE A 283 6.76 6.35 19.79
C PHE A 283 7.45 6.28 18.42
N SER A 284 6.70 6.55 17.34
CA SER A 284 7.21 6.39 15.98
C SER A 284 8.09 7.55 15.48
N THR A 285 7.94 8.76 16.04
CA THR A 285 8.52 9.97 15.43
C THR A 285 9.39 10.79 16.38
N ILE A 286 9.13 10.73 17.69
CA ILE A 286 9.79 11.57 18.68
C ILE A 286 10.82 10.74 19.43
N GLU A 287 10.37 9.68 20.12
CA GLU A 287 11.21 8.86 20.96
C GLU A 287 10.60 7.47 21.12
N GLN A 288 11.40 6.43 20.88
CA GLN A 288 10.99 5.06 21.13
C GLN A 288 10.92 4.81 22.63
N HIS A 289 9.76 4.39 23.10
CA HIS A 289 9.52 4.04 24.49
C HIS A 289 9.42 2.53 24.64
N TYR A 290 10.02 1.95 25.68
CA TYR A 290 10.08 0.50 25.81
C TYR A 290 8.73 -0.12 26.21
N ASN A 291 7.99 0.53 27.11
CA ASN A 291 6.72 0.00 27.60
C ASN A 291 5.59 0.99 27.28
N MET A 292 4.57 0.54 26.55
CA MET A 292 3.44 1.38 26.16
C MET A 292 2.28 1.39 27.17
N ASP A 293 2.32 0.54 28.19
CA ASP A 293 1.28 0.45 29.22
C ASP A 293 1.25 1.74 30.05
N GLY A 294 0.12 2.44 30.02
CA GLY A 294 -0.05 3.73 30.70
C GLY A 294 0.84 4.85 30.13
N PHE A 295 1.45 4.66 28.95
CA PHE A 295 2.24 5.70 28.32
C PHE A 295 1.34 6.80 27.73
N GLU A 296 1.16 7.86 28.50
CA GLU A 296 0.32 9.01 28.16
C GLU A 296 1.14 10.32 28.15
N PRO A 297 2.02 10.54 27.15
CA PRO A 297 2.75 11.79 27.06
C PRO A 297 1.79 12.98 26.92
N PRO A 298 2.02 14.10 27.63
CA PRO A 298 1.17 15.27 27.52
C PRO A 298 1.20 15.81 26.08
N PHE A 299 0.05 16.23 25.58
CA PHE A 299 -0.02 16.81 24.24
C PHE A 299 0.83 18.09 24.17
N SER A 300 1.69 18.16 23.15
CA SER A 300 2.52 19.33 22.88
C SER A 300 2.42 19.71 21.41
N LEU A 301 1.84 20.88 21.15
CA LEU A 301 1.76 21.44 19.80
C LEU A 301 3.15 21.60 19.17
N ALA A 302 4.15 21.99 19.97
CA ALA A 302 5.53 22.12 19.50
C ALA A 302 6.11 20.77 19.08
N ALA A 303 5.87 19.71 19.87
CA ALA A 303 6.31 18.36 19.54
C ALA A 303 5.58 17.83 18.29
N TYR A 304 4.28 18.08 18.16
CA TYR A 304 3.51 17.72 16.97
C TYR A 304 4.03 18.43 15.71
N LEU A 305 4.24 19.74 15.75
CA LEU A 305 4.78 20.50 14.61
C LEU A 305 6.20 20.05 14.24
N ARG A 306 7.03 19.72 15.24
CA ARG A 306 8.36 19.15 15.01
C ARG A 306 8.26 17.77 14.33
N ALA A 307 7.41 16.88 14.85
CA ALA A 307 7.18 15.56 14.27
C ALA A 307 6.68 15.70 12.81
N PHE A 308 5.75 16.61 12.55
CA PHE A 308 5.27 16.91 11.21
C PHE A 308 6.39 17.42 10.29
N ALA A 309 7.21 18.37 10.75
CA ALA A 309 8.32 18.90 9.95
C ALA A 309 9.39 17.83 9.63
N VAL A 310 9.72 16.97 10.59
CA VAL A 310 10.64 15.84 10.38
C VAL A 310 10.06 14.84 9.38
N SER A 311 8.78 14.50 9.52
CA SER A 311 8.08 13.61 8.59
C SER A 311 7.99 14.20 7.18
N LEU A 312 7.75 15.50 7.05
CA LEU A 312 7.75 16.20 5.75
C LEU A 312 9.13 16.19 5.11
N LEU A 313 10.18 16.48 5.88
CA LEU A 313 11.55 16.42 5.39
C LEU A 313 11.89 15.00 4.92
N ARG A 314 11.60 13.99 5.73
CA ARG A 314 11.78 12.58 5.38
C ARG A 314 10.99 12.21 4.12
N ALA A 315 9.75 12.68 4.00
CA ALA A 315 8.92 12.44 2.82
C ALA A 315 9.51 13.03 1.54
N VAL A 316 10.17 14.19 1.62
CA VAL A 316 10.79 14.83 0.44
C VAL A 316 12.18 14.26 0.12
N THR A 317 12.97 13.90 1.14
CA THR A 317 14.37 13.50 0.93
C THR A 317 14.59 12.00 0.84
N MET A 318 13.76 11.20 1.52
CA MET A 318 13.93 9.75 1.64
C MET A 318 12.83 8.96 0.94
N ASN A 319 11.66 9.56 0.71
CA ASN A 319 10.54 8.87 0.09
C ASN A 319 10.29 9.37 -1.34
N SER A 320 10.00 8.43 -2.22
CA SER A 320 9.76 8.69 -3.63
C SER A 320 8.31 9.10 -3.95
N TRP A 321 7.36 8.80 -3.06
CA TRP A 321 5.92 9.03 -3.30
C TRP A 321 5.56 10.51 -3.50
N VAL A 322 6.28 11.44 -2.87
CA VAL A 322 6.05 12.89 -3.08
C VAL A 322 6.33 13.25 -4.54
N GLY A 323 7.42 12.73 -5.11
CA GLY A 323 7.75 12.90 -6.52
C GLY A 323 6.66 12.34 -7.44
N VAL A 324 6.14 11.16 -7.12
CA VAL A 324 5.03 10.54 -7.86
C VAL A 324 3.77 11.40 -7.81
N SER A 325 3.40 11.94 -6.64
CA SER A 325 2.24 12.84 -6.50
C SER A 325 2.42 14.15 -7.28
N VAL A 326 3.62 14.74 -7.27
CA VAL A 326 3.94 15.94 -8.07
C VAL A 326 3.81 15.64 -9.57
N LEU A 327 4.32 14.50 -10.03
CA LEU A 327 4.20 14.10 -11.44
C LEU A 327 2.74 13.84 -11.84
N ALA A 328 1.94 13.24 -10.95
CA ALA A 328 0.51 13.03 -11.18
C ALA A 328 -0.24 14.37 -11.31
N LEU A 329 0.02 15.34 -10.42
CA LEU A 329 -0.55 16.68 -10.49
C LEU A 329 -0.11 17.44 -11.75
N ALA A 330 1.17 17.38 -12.10
CA ALA A 330 1.70 18.01 -13.30
C ALA A 330 1.10 17.41 -14.58
N GLY A 331 0.97 16.07 -14.64
CA GLY A 331 0.31 15.36 -15.71
C GLY A 331 -1.16 15.75 -15.85
N TRP A 332 -1.89 15.82 -14.74
CA TRP A 332 -3.27 16.28 -14.73
C TRP A 332 -3.42 17.72 -15.23
N PHE A 333 -2.57 18.63 -14.76
CA PHE A 333 -2.56 20.02 -15.22
C PHE A 333 -2.27 20.12 -16.73
N ALA A 334 -1.27 19.41 -17.22
CA ALA A 334 -0.92 19.40 -18.64
C ALA A 334 -2.06 18.85 -19.52
N LEU A 335 -2.69 17.75 -19.10
CA LEU A 335 -3.87 17.18 -19.77
C LEU A 335 -5.03 18.17 -19.79
N GLY A 336 -5.28 18.86 -18.68
CA GLY A 336 -6.27 19.93 -18.57
C GLY A 336 -6.00 21.07 -19.55
N ARG A 337 -4.75 21.51 -19.70
CA ARG A 337 -4.34 22.55 -20.66
C ARG A 337 -4.47 22.09 -22.11
N ALA A 338 -4.31 20.79 -22.38
CA ALA A 338 -4.54 20.17 -23.68
C ALA A 338 -6.03 19.89 -23.97
N GLY A 339 -6.94 20.26 -23.07
CA GLY A 339 -8.39 20.13 -23.26
C GLY A 339 -8.98 18.79 -22.81
N PHE A 340 -8.18 17.88 -22.25
CA PHE A 340 -8.67 16.65 -21.65
C PHE A 340 -9.25 16.93 -20.26
N ARG A 341 -10.42 16.37 -19.97
CA ARG A 341 -11.07 16.49 -18.67
C ARG A 341 -11.43 15.11 -18.14
N LEU A 342 -11.11 14.88 -16.87
CA LEU A 342 -11.59 13.71 -16.14
C LEU A 342 -13.10 13.85 -15.94
N ASP A 343 -13.80 12.71 -15.94
CA ASP A 343 -15.16 12.70 -15.44
C ASP A 343 -15.18 13.06 -13.94
N ARG A 344 -16.36 13.44 -13.44
CA ARG A 344 -16.49 13.93 -12.07
C ARG A 344 -16.03 12.92 -11.02
N ARG A 345 -16.30 11.62 -11.19
CA ARG A 345 -15.88 10.61 -10.21
C ARG A 345 -14.36 10.45 -10.21
N ALA A 346 -13.76 10.34 -11.39
CA ALA A 346 -12.31 10.26 -11.53
C ALA A 346 -11.59 11.52 -11.03
N GLY A 347 -12.15 12.71 -11.27
CA GLY A 347 -11.60 13.97 -10.78
C GLY A 347 -11.63 14.08 -9.24
N ILE A 348 -12.74 13.70 -8.60
CA ILE A 348 -12.83 13.66 -7.13
C ILE A 348 -11.85 12.63 -6.56
N LEU A 349 -11.74 11.46 -7.19
CA LEU A 349 -10.81 10.42 -6.77
C LEU A 349 -9.36 10.91 -6.86
N LEU A 350 -8.97 11.50 -7.99
CA LEU A 350 -7.62 12.03 -8.15
C LEU A 350 -7.32 13.12 -7.12
N ALA A 351 -8.27 14.03 -6.85
CA ALA A 351 -8.13 15.02 -5.80
C ALA A 351 -7.95 14.38 -4.41
N ALA A 352 -8.67 13.30 -4.10
CA ALA A 352 -8.51 12.59 -2.83
C ALA A 352 -7.15 11.86 -2.70
N LEU A 353 -6.54 11.42 -3.79
CA LEU A 353 -5.25 10.71 -3.78
C LEU A 353 -4.03 11.64 -3.63
N VAL A 354 -4.20 12.92 -3.93
CA VAL A 354 -3.11 13.92 -3.92
C VAL A 354 -3.22 14.92 -2.77
N LEU A 355 -4.32 14.88 -2.01
CA LEU A 355 -4.55 15.61 -0.76
C LEU A 355 -4.25 14.69 0.42
#